data_AF-A0A9D6ZXR0-F1
#
_entry.id   AF-A0A9D6ZXR0-F1
#
_cell.length_a   1.000
_cell.length_b   1.000
_cell.length_c   1.000
_cell.angle_alpha   90.00
_cell.angle_beta   90.00
_cell.angle_gamma   90.00
#
_symmetry.space_group_name_H-M   'P 1'
#
loop_
_entity.id
_entity.type
_entity.pdbx_description
1 polymer ?
#
loop_
_entity_poly.entity_id
_entity_poly.type
_entity_poly.pdbx_seq_one_letter_code
_entity_poly.pdbx_strand_id
1 'polypeptide(L)'
;MLNEFSRRAVLKLAGVVSTGIALAACGIKPTDLEIVQPAHPNQDAFAQYAFEMRRIAIERGDQAYGAIIVKDNRVVGLGPSRVVVNRDATAHAEMEALRDASRRLGAADLSGCAMYSTARPCRMCETAAYWAHIAKMIYGANATDAGAPQYCA
;
A
#
# COMPACT_ATOMS: atom_id res chain seq x y z
N MET A 1 23.25 -5.56 13.95
CA MET A 1 23.57 -5.30 12.53
C MET A 1 22.27 -4.94 11.83
N LEU A 2 21.90 -3.66 11.84
CA LEU A 2 20.72 -3.16 11.13
C LEU A 2 21.19 -2.81 9.71
N ASN A 3 20.58 -3.49 8.73
CA ASN A 3 20.92 -3.41 7.32
C ASN A 3 20.74 -1.98 6.80
N GLU A 4 21.62 -1.52 5.91
CA GLU A 4 21.72 -0.13 5.40
C GLU A 4 20.47 0.39 4.67
N PHE A 5 19.43 -0.44 4.53
CA PHE A 5 18.14 -0.12 3.91
C PHE A 5 17.38 0.99 4.67
N SER A 6 17.53 1.07 6.00
CA SER A 6 16.79 2.04 6.83
C SER A 6 17.27 3.49 6.72
N ARG A 7 18.33 3.78 5.95
CA ARG A 7 18.94 5.12 5.88
C ARG A 7 18.77 5.86 4.55
N ARG A 8 18.24 5.23 3.50
CA ARG A 8 18.14 5.84 2.15
C ARG A 8 16.73 5.98 1.59
N ALA A 9 15.71 5.41 2.22
CA ALA A 9 14.33 5.73 1.89
C ALA A 9 13.94 7.02 2.63
N VAL A 10 13.46 8.03 1.88
CA VAL A 10 12.95 9.33 2.37
C VAL A 10 14.02 10.40 2.67
N LEU A 11 14.72 10.89 1.64
CA LEU A 11 15.10 12.31 1.53
C LEU A 11 15.62 12.63 0.12
N LYS A 12 14.69 12.84 -0.81
CA LYS A 12 14.89 13.80 -1.91
C LYS A 12 13.83 14.89 -1.75
N LEU A 13 14.03 15.74 -0.73
CA LEU A 13 13.46 17.08 -0.74
C LEU A 13 14.23 17.86 -1.80
N ALA A 14 13.60 18.08 -2.95
CA ALA A 14 14.03 19.10 -3.88
C ALA A 14 14.03 20.44 -3.12
N GLY A 15 15.20 21.07 -3.06
CA GLY A 15 15.37 22.35 -2.39
C GLY A 15 14.54 23.43 -3.04
N VAL A 16 13.66 24.05 -2.26
CA VAL A 16 13.24 25.44 -2.42
C VAL A 16 13.29 26.07 -1.04
N VAL A 17 14.16 27.06 -0.90
CA VAL A 17 14.24 27.95 0.26
C VAL A 17 13.10 28.95 0.14
N SER A 18 12.16 28.97 1.10
CA SER A 18 11.41 30.18 1.42
C SER A 18 10.86 30.09 2.84
N THR A 19 11.30 31.05 3.64
CA THR A 19 10.76 31.51 4.92
C THR A 19 9.23 31.57 4.94
N GLY A 20 8.60 31.05 5.99
CA GLY A 20 7.19 31.30 6.28
C GLY A 20 6.48 30.10 6.92
N ILE A 21 5.97 30.30 8.13
CA ILE A 21 5.02 29.38 8.78
C ILE A 21 3.77 29.32 7.92
N ALA A 22 3.47 28.14 7.38
CA ALA A 22 2.14 27.77 6.96
C ALA A 22 1.90 26.31 7.38
N LEU A 23 1.02 26.11 8.38
CA LEU A 23 0.27 24.87 8.52
C LEU A 23 -0.59 24.72 7.26
N ALA A 24 0.00 24.25 6.17
CA ALA A 24 -0.74 23.75 5.04
C ALA A 24 -1.06 22.29 5.33
N ALA A 25 -2.32 22.01 5.65
CA ALA A 25 -2.89 20.67 5.61
C ALA A 25 -2.44 20.02 4.29
N CYS A 26 -1.53 19.05 4.39
CA CYS A 26 -0.82 18.55 3.22
C CYS A 26 -1.80 17.72 2.38
N GLY A 27 -2.47 18.39 1.44
CA GLY A 27 -3.37 17.83 0.43
C GLY A 27 -2.63 17.02 -0.64
N ILE A 28 -1.76 16.11 -0.22
CA ILE A 28 -1.09 15.14 -1.10
C ILE A 28 -2.17 14.16 -1.57
N LYS A 29 -2.46 14.16 -2.87
CA LYS A 29 -3.42 13.23 -3.46
C LYS A 29 -2.83 11.81 -3.45
N PRO A 30 -3.64 10.75 -3.35
CA PRO A 30 -3.17 9.36 -3.24
C PRO A 30 -2.18 8.92 -4.32
N THR A 31 -2.27 9.52 -5.51
CA THR A 31 -1.45 9.28 -6.71
C THR A 31 -0.01 9.77 -6.62
N ASP A 32 0.35 10.53 -5.58
CA ASP A 32 1.63 11.25 -5.55
C ASP A 32 2.77 10.42 -4.93
N LEU A 33 2.47 9.26 -4.34
CA LEU A 33 3.51 8.33 -3.90
C LEU A 33 4.13 7.68 -5.14
N GLU A 34 5.39 8.00 -5.40
CA GLU A 34 6.19 7.32 -6.41
C GLU A 34 6.43 5.86 -5.98
N ILE A 35 6.26 4.93 -6.92
CA ILE A 35 6.60 3.52 -6.68
C ILE A 35 8.09 3.33 -6.95
N VAL A 36 8.85 3.04 -5.91
CA VAL A 36 10.25 2.65 -6.01
C VAL A 36 10.34 1.14 -5.90
N GLN A 37 10.61 0.44 -6.99
CA GLN A 37 10.65 -1.03 -6.98
C GLN A 37 11.73 -1.58 -6.03
N PRO A 38 11.48 -2.68 -5.29
CA PRO A 38 12.51 -3.30 -4.48
C PRO A 38 13.63 -3.84 -5.38
N ALA A 39 14.89 -3.67 -4.96
CA ALA A 39 16.06 -4.13 -5.73
C ALA A 39 16.07 -5.66 -5.93
N HIS A 40 15.55 -6.40 -4.96
CA HIS A 40 15.39 -7.84 -5.01
C HIS A 40 13.91 -8.18 -4.80
N PRO A 41 13.10 -8.29 -5.87
CA PRO A 41 11.67 -8.53 -5.76
C PRO A 41 11.41 -9.98 -5.34
N ASN A 42 11.18 -10.18 -4.06
CA ASN A 42 10.80 -11.44 -3.44
C ASN A 42 9.68 -11.22 -2.42
N GLN A 43 9.13 -12.31 -1.87
CA GLN A 43 7.97 -12.23 -0.96
C GLN A 43 8.26 -11.38 0.28
N ASP A 44 9.45 -11.53 0.89
CA ASP A 44 9.85 -10.76 2.06
C ASP A 44 9.96 -9.27 1.74
N ALA A 45 10.56 -8.91 0.61
CA ALA A 45 10.68 -7.52 0.17
C ALA A 45 9.30 -6.88 -0.05
N PHE A 46 8.35 -7.61 -0.64
CA PHE A 46 6.98 -7.13 -0.81
C PHE A 46 6.23 -7.02 0.51
N ALA A 47 6.39 -7.98 1.42
CA ALA A 47 5.83 -7.88 2.77
C ALA A 47 6.37 -6.64 3.50
N GLN A 48 7.69 -6.42 3.48
CA GLN A 48 8.30 -5.22 4.07
C GLN A 48 7.81 -3.92 3.42
N TYR A 49 7.56 -3.91 2.11
CA TYR A 49 6.95 -2.77 1.43
C TYR A 49 5.53 -2.46 1.97
N ALA A 50 4.72 -3.48 2.25
CA ALA A 50 3.43 -3.26 2.91
C ALA A 50 3.61 -2.63 4.32
N PHE A 51 4.64 -3.02 5.08
CA PHE A 51 4.98 -2.36 6.35
C PHE A 51 5.46 -0.92 6.19
N GLU A 52 6.11 -0.59 5.07
CA GLU A 52 6.44 0.79 4.73
C GLU A 52 5.18 1.63 4.47
N MET A 53 4.15 1.06 3.83
CA MET A 53 2.84 1.74 3.71
C MET A 53 2.18 1.96 5.07
N ARG A 54 2.31 1.00 5.99
CA ARG A 54 1.87 1.18 7.39
C ARG A 54 2.63 2.32 8.07
N ARG A 55 3.95 2.43 7.90
CA ARG A 55 4.75 3.53 8.45
C ARG A 55 4.23 4.88 7.95
N ILE A 56 4.00 5.00 6.63
CA ILE A 56 3.44 6.20 6.01
C ILE A 56 2.05 6.54 6.56
N ALA A 57 1.18 5.54 6.79
CA ALA A 57 -0.14 5.75 7.37
C ALA A 57 -0.04 6.36 8.78
N ILE A 58 0.82 5.80 9.63
CA ILE A 58 1.07 6.30 10.99
C ILE A 58 1.60 7.74 10.97
N GLU A 59 2.58 8.02 10.09
CA GLU A 59 3.16 9.37 9.96
C GLU A 59 2.16 10.41 9.49
N ARG A 60 1.11 9.99 8.78
CA ARG A 60 -0.01 10.84 8.36
C ARG A 60 -1.10 10.95 9.42
N GLY A 61 -0.97 10.29 10.56
CA GLY A 61 -1.96 10.28 11.63
C GLY A 61 -3.13 9.32 11.41
N ASP A 62 -2.94 8.28 10.59
CA ASP A 62 -3.95 7.25 10.34
C ASP A 62 -3.68 5.95 11.12
N GLN A 63 -4.53 4.95 10.91
CA GLN A 63 -4.40 3.63 11.50
C GLN A 63 -3.15 2.90 10.98
N ALA A 64 -2.60 2.01 11.81
CA ALA A 64 -1.35 1.31 11.57
C ALA A 64 -1.47 0.13 10.59
N TYR A 65 -2.04 0.36 9.40
CA TYR A 65 -2.22 -0.64 8.35
C TYR A 65 -1.64 -0.18 7.02
N GLY A 66 -1.08 -1.12 6.27
CA GLY A 66 -0.53 -0.90 4.94
C GLY A 66 -0.71 -2.10 4.02
N ALA A 67 -0.87 -1.84 2.73
CA ALA A 67 -0.99 -2.86 1.71
C ALA A 67 -0.39 -2.39 0.38
N ILE A 68 -0.02 -3.34 -0.47
CA ILE A 68 0.44 -3.10 -1.84
C ILE A 68 -0.15 -4.15 -2.79
N ILE A 69 -0.20 -3.80 -4.08
CA ILE A 69 -0.51 -4.74 -5.17
C ILE A 69 0.76 -4.98 -5.99
N VAL A 70 1.02 -6.24 -6.31
CA VAL A 70 2.18 -6.69 -7.10
C VAL A 70 1.70 -7.41 -8.36
N LYS A 71 2.29 -7.10 -9.51
CA LYS A 71 2.11 -7.81 -10.78
C LYS A 71 3.46 -8.00 -11.44
N ASP A 72 3.76 -9.21 -11.92
CA ASP A 72 5.01 -9.53 -12.61
C ASP A 72 6.28 -9.06 -11.86
N ASN A 73 6.34 -9.35 -10.55
CA ASN A 73 7.42 -8.93 -9.63
C ASN A 73 7.61 -7.41 -9.51
N ARG A 74 6.58 -6.62 -9.84
CA ARG A 74 6.58 -5.17 -9.71
C ARG A 74 5.42 -4.71 -8.85
N VAL A 75 5.69 -3.79 -7.93
CA VAL A 75 4.65 -3.06 -7.21
C VAL A 75 3.90 -2.20 -8.22
N VAL A 76 2.58 -2.32 -8.23
CA VAL A 76 1.68 -1.59 -9.13
C VAL A 76 0.62 -0.79 -8.41
N GLY A 77 0.48 -0.93 -7.09
CA GLY A 77 -0.43 -0.11 -6.27
C GLY A 77 0.04 0.00 -4.82
N LEU A 78 -0.21 1.17 -4.22
CA LEU A 78 0.17 1.52 -2.86
C LEU A 78 -1.05 1.87 -2.02
N GLY A 79 -1.12 1.32 -0.81
CA GLY A 79 -2.24 1.55 0.10
C GLY A 79 -1.79 1.75 1.55
N PRO A 80 -1.33 2.94 1.95
CA PRO A 80 -1.39 3.34 3.35
C PRO A 80 -2.85 3.52 3.76
N SER A 81 -3.23 3.11 4.98
CA SER A 81 -4.58 3.40 5.52
C SER A 81 -4.90 4.89 5.51
N ARG A 82 -6.16 5.24 5.23
CA ARG A 82 -6.66 6.62 5.26
C ARG A 82 -8.02 6.78 5.96
N VAL A 83 -8.40 5.83 6.82
CA VAL A 83 -9.72 5.82 7.48
C VAL A 83 -9.96 7.08 8.30
N VAL A 84 -8.96 7.46 9.11
CA VAL A 84 -9.06 8.59 10.04
C VAL A 84 -8.91 9.90 9.27
N VAL A 85 -7.88 10.00 8.44
CA VAL A 85 -7.52 11.26 7.75
C VAL A 85 -8.56 11.66 6.69
N ASN A 86 -9.19 10.69 6.02
CA ASN A 86 -10.25 10.96 5.05
C ASN A 86 -11.66 10.95 5.67
N ARG A 87 -11.82 10.51 6.93
CA ARG A 87 -13.13 10.23 7.53
C ARG A 87 -13.98 9.26 6.67
N ASP A 88 -13.31 8.27 6.08
CA ASP A 88 -13.91 7.27 5.19
C ASP A 88 -13.70 5.88 5.81
N ALA A 89 -14.79 5.30 6.34
CA ALA A 89 -14.76 3.96 6.94
C ALA A 89 -14.30 2.86 5.97
N THR A 90 -14.32 3.10 4.66
CA THR A 90 -13.89 2.14 3.64
C THR A 90 -12.44 2.33 3.18
N ALA A 91 -11.75 3.38 3.60
CA ALA A 91 -10.38 3.71 3.17
C ALA A 91 -9.30 2.86 3.88
N HIS A 92 -9.57 1.57 4.01
CA HIS A 92 -8.62 0.57 4.48
C HIS A 92 -7.43 0.48 3.51
N ALA A 93 -6.28 0.05 4.04
CA ALA A 93 -5.06 -0.11 3.27
C ALA A 93 -5.25 -0.94 2.00
N GLU A 94 -5.97 -2.07 2.08
CA GLU A 94 -6.22 -2.95 0.93
C GLU A 94 -7.08 -2.28 -0.14
N MET A 95 -8.11 -1.53 0.29
CA MET A 95 -8.99 -0.78 -0.60
C MET A 95 -8.21 0.31 -1.33
N GLU A 96 -7.35 1.03 -0.62
CA GLU A 96 -6.49 2.06 -1.20
C GLU A 96 -5.50 1.46 -2.20
N ALA A 97 -4.89 0.30 -1.88
CA ALA A 97 -3.97 -0.39 -2.78
C ALA A 97 -4.67 -0.86 -4.08
N LEU A 98 -5.89 -1.42 -3.98
CA LEU A 98 -6.70 -1.83 -5.14
C LEU A 98 -7.06 -0.63 -6.03
N ARG A 99 -7.54 0.46 -5.41
CA ARG A 99 -7.89 1.70 -6.10
C ARG A 99 -6.67 2.29 -6.81
N ASP A 100 -5.51 2.27 -6.16
CA ASP A 100 -4.26 2.79 -6.73
C ASP A 100 -3.74 1.95 -7.88
N ALA A 101 -3.72 0.62 -7.73
CA ALA A 101 -3.36 -0.30 -8.81
C ALA A 101 -4.27 -0.12 -10.03
N SER A 102 -5.57 -0.05 -9.80
CA SER A 102 -6.55 0.10 -10.89
C SER A 102 -6.32 1.38 -11.69
N ARG A 103 -6.06 2.50 -11.00
CA ARG A 103 -5.74 3.78 -11.66
C ARG A 103 -4.44 3.71 -12.46
N ARG A 104 -3.38 3.11 -11.89
CA ARG A 104 -2.06 3.02 -12.55
C ARG A 104 -2.05 2.09 -13.75
N LEU A 105 -2.83 1.02 -13.71
CA LEU A 105 -2.96 0.05 -14.79
C LEU A 105 -4.05 0.44 -15.82
N GLY A 106 -4.93 1.38 -15.47
CA GLY A 106 -6.08 1.74 -16.31
C GLY A 106 -7.11 0.62 -16.43
N ALA A 107 -7.21 -0.26 -15.43
CA ALA A 107 -8.06 -1.45 -15.45
C ALA A 107 -8.67 -1.73 -14.07
N ALA A 108 -9.94 -2.14 -14.04
CA ALA A 108 -10.58 -2.63 -12.81
C ALA A 108 -10.29 -4.12 -12.54
N ASP A 109 -10.00 -4.88 -13.59
CA ASP A 109 -9.54 -6.26 -13.50
C ASP A 109 -8.03 -6.29 -13.19
N LEU A 110 -7.71 -6.83 -12.02
CA LEU A 110 -6.36 -7.00 -11.50
C LEU A 110 -5.93 -8.47 -11.53
N SER A 111 -6.46 -9.26 -12.47
CA SER A 111 -6.03 -10.63 -12.74
C SER A 111 -4.51 -10.74 -12.86
N GLY A 112 -3.97 -11.79 -12.23
CA GLY A 112 -2.53 -12.04 -12.13
C GLY A 112 -1.81 -11.19 -11.08
N CYS A 113 -2.51 -10.28 -10.38
CA CYS A 113 -1.92 -9.53 -9.28
C CYS A 113 -1.99 -10.30 -7.95
N ALA A 114 -1.01 -10.05 -7.09
CA ALA A 114 -0.99 -10.47 -5.69
C ALA A 114 -1.13 -9.26 -4.77
N MET A 115 -1.93 -9.38 -3.70
CA MET A 115 -2.05 -8.37 -2.66
C MET A 115 -1.20 -8.74 -1.46
N TYR A 116 -0.35 -7.83 -0.98
CA TYR A 116 0.36 -7.97 0.29
C TYR A 116 -0.23 -6.97 1.29
N SER A 117 -0.63 -7.43 2.48
CA SER A 117 -1.16 -6.58 3.56
C SER A 117 -0.42 -6.81 4.88
N THR A 118 -0.33 -5.79 5.73
CA THR A 118 0.30 -5.94 7.06
C THR A 118 -0.49 -6.84 8.01
N ALA A 119 -1.79 -7.03 7.75
CA ALA A 119 -2.69 -7.86 8.54
C ALA A 119 -3.61 -8.66 7.61
N ARG A 120 -4.28 -9.69 8.13
CA ARG A 120 -5.25 -10.44 7.32
C ARG A 120 -6.38 -9.49 6.88
N PRO A 121 -6.68 -9.39 5.56
CA PRO A 121 -7.74 -8.52 5.08
C PRO A 121 -9.09 -8.84 5.74
N CYS A 122 -9.86 -7.79 6.07
CA CYS A 122 -11.23 -7.98 6.57
C CYS A 122 -12.17 -8.42 5.43
N ARG A 123 -13.39 -8.85 5.79
CA ARG A 123 -14.36 -9.40 4.82
C ARG A 123 -14.73 -8.42 3.69
N MET A 124 -14.76 -7.12 3.98
CA MET A 124 -14.96 -6.09 2.96
C MET A 124 -13.82 -6.07 1.95
N CYS A 125 -12.58 -5.98 2.43
CA CYS A 125 -11.38 -5.94 1.59
C CYS A 125 -11.19 -7.24 0.80
N GLU A 126 -11.43 -8.39 1.44
CA GLU A 126 -11.38 -9.71 0.80
C GLU A 126 -12.41 -9.82 -0.34
N THR A 127 -13.64 -9.37 -0.10
CA THR A 127 -14.68 -9.33 -1.14
C THR A 127 -14.31 -8.37 -2.27
N ALA A 128 -13.77 -7.18 -1.96
CA ALA A 128 -13.31 -6.24 -2.98
C ALA A 128 -12.15 -6.80 -3.83
N ALA A 129 -11.21 -7.50 -3.20
CA ALA A 129 -10.13 -8.19 -3.90
C ALA A 129 -10.64 -9.32 -4.80
N TYR A 130 -11.68 -10.03 -4.39
CA TYR A 130 -12.39 -11.00 -5.23
C TYR A 130 -12.99 -10.36 -6.48
N TRP A 131 -13.73 -9.25 -6.33
CA TRP A 131 -14.31 -8.52 -7.47
C TRP A 131 -13.26 -7.93 -8.41
N ALA A 132 -12.08 -7.61 -7.89
CA ALA A 132 -10.93 -7.16 -8.68
C ALA A 132 -10.11 -8.30 -9.29
N HIS A 133 -10.50 -9.57 -9.10
CA HIS A 133 -9.79 -10.76 -9.60
C HIS A 133 -8.34 -10.88 -9.11
N ILE A 134 -8.05 -10.42 -7.88
CA ILE A 134 -6.74 -10.66 -7.26
C ILE A 134 -6.49 -12.17 -7.17
N ALA A 135 -5.33 -12.61 -7.64
CA ALA A 135 -5.01 -14.04 -7.72
C ALA A 135 -4.70 -14.64 -6.34
N LYS A 136 -4.06 -13.86 -5.46
CA LYS A 136 -3.70 -14.30 -4.11
C LYS A 136 -3.49 -13.14 -3.14
N MET A 137 -3.76 -13.39 -1.87
CA MET A 137 -3.51 -12.47 -0.77
C MET A 137 -2.43 -13.02 0.15
N ILE A 138 -1.49 -12.17 0.53
CA ILE A 138 -0.41 -12.46 1.46
C ILE A 138 -0.51 -11.46 2.62
N TYR A 139 -0.28 -11.91 3.85
CA TYR A 139 -0.31 -11.00 4.99
C TYR A 139 0.75 -11.24 6.06
N GLY A 140 0.99 -10.18 6.84
CA GLY A 140 1.88 -10.21 7.99
C GLY A 140 3.36 -10.22 7.63
N ALA A 141 4.22 -10.10 8.64
CA ALA A 141 5.67 -10.01 8.47
C ALA A 141 6.29 -11.29 7.89
N ASN A 142 5.66 -12.44 8.15
CA ASN A 142 6.11 -13.75 7.67
C ASN A 142 5.51 -14.13 6.31
N ALA A 143 4.94 -13.17 5.57
CA ALA A 143 4.33 -13.38 4.26
C ALA A 143 3.39 -14.60 4.21
N THR A 144 2.47 -14.70 5.18
CA THR A 144 1.53 -15.81 5.27
C THR A 144 0.56 -15.77 4.08
N ASP A 145 0.51 -16.86 3.32
CA ASP A 145 -0.40 -17.01 2.19
C ASP A 145 -1.82 -17.28 2.68
N ALA A 146 -2.77 -16.41 2.31
CA ALA A 146 -4.19 -16.58 2.59
C ALA A 146 -4.95 -17.24 1.42
N GLY A 147 -4.27 -17.53 0.31
CA GLY A 147 -4.85 -18.04 -0.92
C GLY A 147 -5.59 -16.95 -1.70
N ALA A 148 -6.45 -17.41 -2.62
CA ALA A 148 -7.32 -16.53 -3.39
C ALA A 148 -8.38 -15.88 -2.49
N PRO A 149 -8.75 -14.61 -2.75
CA PRO A 149 -9.83 -13.93 -2.03
C PRO A 149 -11.15 -14.70 -2.18
N GLN A 150 -11.92 -14.74 -1.11
CA GLN A 150 -13.19 -15.46 -1.06
C GLN A 150 -14.37 -14.48 -1.02
N TYR A 151 -15.42 -14.79 -1.76
CA TYR A 151 -16.72 -14.17 -1.61
C TYR A 151 -17.68 -15.20 -1.01
N CYS A 152 -18.29 -14.88 0.13
CA CYS A 152 -19.43 -15.65 0.61
C CYS A 152 -20.66 -15.17 -0.16
N ALA A 153 -21.00 -15.90 -1.22
CA ALA A 153 -22.31 -15.86 -1.87
C ALA A 153 -23.35 -16.57 -1.01
#